data_AF-A0A091R5Y0-F1
#
_entry.id   AF-A0A091R5Y0-F1
#
_cell.length_a   1.000
_cell.length_b   1.000
_cell.length_c   1.000
_cell.angle_alpha   90.00
_cell.angle_beta   90.00
_cell.angle_gamma   90.00
#
_symmetry.space_group_name_H-M   'P 1'
#
loop_
_entity.id
_entity.type
_entity.pdbx_description
1 polymer ?
#
loop_
_entity_poly.entity_id
_entity_poly.type
_entity_poly.pdbx_seq_one_letter_code
_entity_poly.pdbx_strand_id
1 'polypeptide(L)'
;LVSLLLIGIAAWGIGFGLISSFRVVGVVIAVGIFLFLIALVGLIGAVKHHQVLLFFYMIILLLVFIVQFSVSCACLALNKEQQSQLLEVGWNNTNSARTDIERNLNCCGFRVFDPNETCSSDCFRSHQCQPCAPIIEEYSGMVLRFVGGIGLFFSFTEILGVWLTYRYRNQKDPRANPSAFL
;
A
#
# COMPACT_ATOMS: atom_id res chain seq x y z
N LEU A 1 -7.73 -8.00 12.89
CA LEU A 1 -6.37 -8.30 13.38
C LEU A 1 -5.31 -7.56 12.55
N VAL A 2 -5.21 -7.81 11.24
CA VAL A 2 -4.24 -7.12 10.36
C VAL A 2 -4.36 -5.59 10.44
N SER A 3 -5.57 -5.03 10.36
CA SER A 3 -5.80 -3.58 10.51
C SER A 3 -5.30 -3.01 11.84
N LEU A 4 -5.58 -3.70 12.95
CA LEU A 4 -5.12 -3.30 14.28
C LEU A 4 -3.60 -3.37 14.41
N LEU A 5 -2.97 -4.37 13.80
CA LEU A 5 -1.51 -4.47 13.74
C LEU A 5 -0.89 -3.32 12.94
N LEU A 6 -1.45 -2.98 11.77
CA LEU A 6 -0.98 -1.85 10.95
C LEU A 6 -1.04 -0.54 11.73
N ILE A 7 -2.18 -0.26 12.38
CA ILE A 7 -2.35 0.94 13.22
C ILE A 7 -1.38 0.91 14.40
N GLY A 8 -1.25 -0.24 15.08
CA GLY A 8 -0.40 -0.39 16.26
C GLY A 8 1.08 -0.18 15.95
N ILE A 9 1.60 -0.81 14.88
CA ILE A 9 3.00 -0.66 14.46
C ILE A 9 3.29 0.77 14.01
N ALA A 10 2.37 1.39 13.27
CA ALA A 10 2.53 2.78 12.84
C ALA A 10 2.55 3.76 14.02
N ALA A 11 1.62 3.60 14.98
CA ALA A 11 1.57 4.42 16.18
C ALA A 11 2.80 4.22 17.07
N TRP A 12 3.26 2.97 17.22
CA TRP A 12 4.48 2.65 17.96
C TRP A 12 5.71 3.28 17.31
N GLY A 13 5.85 3.20 15.98
CA GLY A 13 6.95 3.81 15.24
C GLY A 13 7.03 5.34 15.37
N ILE A 14 5.87 6.02 15.47
CA ILE A 14 5.82 7.46 15.79
C ILE A 14 6.32 7.71 17.21
N GLY A 15 5.86 6.92 18.19
CA GLY A 15 6.20 7.09 19.60
C GLY A 15 7.70 7.01 19.89
N PHE A 16 8.45 6.24 19.10
CA PHE A 16 9.90 6.10 19.21
C PHE A 16 10.70 7.05 18.29
N GLY A 17 10.03 7.87 17.47
CA GLY A 17 10.71 8.78 16.54
C GLY A 17 11.55 8.06 15.46
N LEU A 18 11.27 6.78 15.20
CA LEU A 18 12.03 5.95 14.26
C LEU A 18 11.72 6.24 12.78
N ILE A 19 10.60 6.92 12.50
CA ILE A 19 10.12 7.15 11.14
C ILE A 19 10.16 8.65 10.84
N SER A 20 11.04 9.09 9.92
CA SER A 20 11.19 10.53 9.59
C SER A 20 10.05 11.07 8.72
N SER A 21 9.38 10.22 7.95
CA SER A 21 8.35 10.65 6.99
C SER A 21 6.93 10.49 7.53
N PHE A 22 6.38 11.57 8.09
CA PHE A 22 4.98 11.66 8.51
C PHE A 22 3.99 11.28 7.39
N ARG A 23 4.37 11.50 6.12
CA ARG A 23 3.53 11.18 4.96
C ARG A 23 3.34 9.67 4.80
N VAL A 24 4.42 8.89 4.87
CA VAL A 24 4.36 7.42 4.73
C VAL A 24 3.54 6.83 5.88
N VAL A 25 3.78 7.29 7.10
CA VAL A 25 3.03 6.83 8.27
C VAL A 25 1.54 7.16 8.16
N GLY A 26 1.20 8.36 7.71
CA GLY A 26 -0.18 8.79 7.51
C GLY A 26 -0.93 7.87 6.55
N VAL A 27 -0.29 7.44 5.45
CA VAL A 27 -0.88 6.48 4.50
C VAL A 27 -1.15 5.14 5.18
N VAL A 28 -0.19 4.59 5.94
CA VAL A 28 -0.35 3.30 6.62
C VAL A 28 -1.50 3.33 7.64
N ILE A 29 -1.61 4.41 8.42
CA ILE A 29 -2.70 4.57 9.40
C ILE A 29 -4.06 4.68 8.70
N ALA A 30 -4.16 5.49 7.64
CA ALA A 30 -5.40 5.67 6.89
C ALA A 30 -5.87 4.33 6.28
N VAL A 31 -4.96 3.56 5.68
CA VAL A 31 -5.26 2.21 5.17
C VAL A 31 -5.71 1.28 6.30
N GLY A 32 -5.04 1.32 7.46
CA GLY A 32 -5.41 0.52 8.62
C GLY A 32 -6.83 0.80 9.11
N ILE A 33 -7.22 2.07 9.22
CA ILE A 33 -8.57 2.49 9.63
C ILE A 33 -9.61 2.04 8.60
N PHE A 34 -9.34 2.24 7.31
CA PHE A 34 -10.22 1.81 6.22
C PHE A 34 -10.50 0.30 6.26
N LEU A 35 -9.44 -0.51 6.40
CA LEU A 35 -9.56 -1.96 6.51
C LEU A 35 -10.30 -2.40 7.77
N PHE A 36 -10.14 -1.68 8.88
CA PHE A 36 -10.90 -1.94 10.11
C PHE A 36 -12.40 -1.72 9.91
N LEU A 37 -12.81 -0.62 9.25
CA LEU A 37 -14.20 -0.34 8.95
C LEU A 37 -14.82 -1.41 8.04
N ILE A 38 -14.11 -1.82 6.98
CA ILE A 38 -14.57 -2.90 6.09
C ILE A 38 -14.76 -4.20 6.87
N ALA A 39 -13.82 -4.55 7.75
CA ALA A 39 -13.93 -5.76 8.57
C ALA A 39 -15.12 -5.70 9.53
N LEU A 40 -15.41 -4.54 10.12
CA LEU A 40 -16.56 -4.34 11.00
C LEU A 40 -17.88 -4.46 10.23
N VAL A 41 -17.97 -3.87 9.04
CA VAL A 41 -19.12 -4.00 8.14
C VAL A 41 -19.32 -5.46 7.75
N GLY A 42 -18.27 -6.17 7.32
CA GLY A 42 -18.35 -7.60 6.99
C GLY A 42 -18.83 -8.45 8.17
N LEU A 43 -18.29 -8.21 9.37
CA LEU A 43 -18.67 -8.94 10.59
C LEU A 43 -20.14 -8.70 10.99
N ILE A 44 -20.58 -7.43 11.06
CA ILE A 44 -21.97 -7.11 11.41
C ILE A 44 -22.93 -7.68 10.35
N GLY A 45 -22.57 -7.57 9.07
CA GLY A 45 -23.36 -8.11 7.97
C GLY A 45 -23.56 -9.61 8.09
N ALA A 46 -22.50 -10.35 8.39
CA ALA A 46 -22.55 -11.80 8.61
C ALA A 46 -23.38 -12.18 9.85
N VAL A 47 -23.10 -11.58 11.02
CA VAL A 47 -23.74 -11.93 12.30
C VAL A 47 -25.22 -11.58 12.33
N LYS A 48 -25.60 -10.41 11.80
CA LYS A 48 -26.99 -9.93 11.79
C LYS A 48 -27.77 -10.38 10.55
N HIS A 49 -27.16 -11.14 9.63
CA HIS A 49 -27.73 -11.48 8.33
C HIS A 49 -28.31 -10.25 7.57
N HIS A 50 -27.69 -9.07 7.75
CA HIS A 50 -28.20 -7.82 7.18
C HIS A 50 -27.87 -7.73 5.68
N GLN A 51 -28.80 -8.18 4.85
CA GLN A 51 -28.67 -8.35 3.40
C GLN A 51 -28.14 -7.11 2.66
N VAL A 52 -28.59 -5.91 3.03
CA VAL A 52 -28.15 -4.65 2.41
C VAL A 52 -26.70 -4.32 2.77
N LEU A 53 -26.26 -4.68 3.98
CA LEU A 53 -24.92 -4.36 4.47
C LEU A 53 -23.87 -5.29 3.84
N LEU A 54 -24.22 -6.57 3.68
CA LEU A 54 -23.47 -7.54 2.87
C LEU A 54 -23.37 -7.12 1.40
N PHE A 55 -24.39 -6.47 0.84
CA PHE A 55 -24.32 -5.92 -0.51
C PHE A 55 -23.27 -4.81 -0.64
N PHE A 56 -23.28 -3.83 0.24
CA PHE A 56 -22.25 -2.78 0.25
C PHE A 56 -20.86 -3.35 0.46
N TYR A 57 -20.72 -4.32 1.38
CA TYR A 57 -19.45 -5.02 1.59
C TYR A 57 -18.94 -5.69 0.31
N MET A 58 -19.80 -6.41 -0.42
CA MET A 58 -19.47 -7.05 -1.68
C MET A 58 -19.02 -6.03 -2.75
N ILE A 59 -19.71 -4.90 -2.88
CA ILE A 59 -19.33 -3.83 -3.81
C ILE A 59 -17.97 -3.23 -3.45
N ILE A 60 -17.73 -2.94 -2.17
CA ILE A 60 -16.46 -2.38 -1.70
C ILE A 60 -15.32 -3.37 -1.99
N LEU A 61 -15.48 -4.65 -1.65
CA LEU A 61 -14.48 -5.67 -1.96
C LEU A 61 -14.18 -5.78 -3.46
N LEU A 62 -15.21 -5.67 -4.31
CA LEU A 62 -15.01 -5.70 -5.76
C LEU A 62 -14.22 -4.48 -6.25
N LEU A 63 -14.47 -3.29 -5.71
CA LEU A 63 -13.69 -2.09 -6.05
C LEU A 63 -12.24 -2.20 -5.59
N VAL A 64 -12.00 -2.69 -4.38
CA VAL A 64 -10.64 -2.95 -3.88
C VAL A 64 -9.93 -3.96 -4.77
N PHE A 65 -10.61 -5.04 -5.16
CA PHE A 65 -10.08 -6.04 -6.08
C PHE A 65 -9.63 -5.42 -7.42
N ILE A 66 -10.45 -4.58 -8.05
CA ILE A 66 -10.10 -3.94 -9.33
C ILE A 66 -8.86 -3.06 -9.19
N VAL A 67 -8.81 -2.22 -8.15
CA VAL A 67 -7.66 -1.33 -7.89
C VAL A 67 -6.42 -2.14 -7.58
N GLN A 68 -6.50 -3.14 -6.71
CA GLN A 68 -5.36 -3.93 -6.30
C GLN A 68 -4.83 -4.79 -7.44
N PHE A 69 -5.70 -5.42 -8.22
CA PHE A 69 -5.31 -6.21 -9.37
C PHE A 69 -4.62 -5.34 -10.44
N SER A 70 -5.19 -4.18 -10.76
CA SER A 70 -4.59 -3.25 -11.72
C SER A 70 -3.23 -2.72 -11.27
N VAL A 71 -3.09 -2.26 -10.03
CA VAL A 71 -1.81 -1.78 -9.48
C VAL A 71 -0.78 -2.91 -9.42
N SER A 72 -1.18 -4.11 -9.01
CA SER A 72 -0.28 -5.28 -8.95
C SER A 72 0.26 -5.66 -10.33
N CYS A 73 -0.62 -5.70 -11.34
CA CYS A 73 -0.23 -5.92 -12.72
C CYS A 73 0.68 -4.80 -13.24
N ALA A 74 0.38 -3.53 -12.93
CA ALA A 74 1.23 -2.41 -13.30
C ALA A 74 2.64 -2.52 -12.69
N CYS A 75 2.75 -2.89 -11.40
CA CYS A 75 4.04 -3.09 -10.73
C CYS A 75 4.85 -4.26 -11.30
N LEU A 76 4.19 -5.34 -11.76
CA LEU A 76 4.85 -6.49 -12.36
C LEU A 76 5.25 -6.27 -13.82
N ALA A 77 4.47 -5.48 -14.56
CA ALA A 77 4.69 -5.21 -15.99
C ALA A 77 5.64 -4.03 -16.27
N LEU A 78 6.03 -3.29 -15.23
CA LEU A 78 6.83 -2.07 -15.36
C LEU A 78 8.27 -2.40 -15.85
N ASN A 79 8.69 -1.79 -16.95
CA ASN A 79 10.04 -1.95 -17.51
C ASN A 79 11.05 -0.97 -16.87
N LYS A 80 12.35 -1.26 -16.99
CA LYS A 80 13.42 -0.46 -16.38
C LYS A 80 13.41 1.01 -16.82
N GLU A 81 13.11 1.26 -18.09
CA GLU A 81 13.08 2.61 -18.66
C GLU A 81 11.93 3.42 -18.06
N GLN A 82 10.73 2.83 -17.98
CA GLN A 82 9.56 3.46 -17.36
C GLN A 82 9.80 3.72 -15.88
N GLN A 83 10.45 2.77 -15.20
CA GLN A 83 10.80 2.87 -13.78
C GLN A 83 11.75 4.05 -13.54
N SER A 84 12.83 4.12 -14.34
CA SER A 84 13.79 5.23 -14.31
C SER A 84 13.08 6.58 -14.47
N GLN A 85 12.23 6.72 -15.49
CA GLN A 85 11.55 7.99 -15.75
C GLN A 85 10.65 8.41 -14.59
N LEU A 86 9.92 7.47 -13.98
CA LEU A 86 9.08 7.75 -12.82
C LEU A 86 9.92 8.19 -11.60
N LEU A 87 11.06 7.54 -11.37
CA LEU A 87 11.99 7.91 -10.30
C LEU A 87 12.62 9.28 -10.54
N GLU A 88 12.97 9.62 -11.78
CA GLU A 88 13.54 10.91 -12.13
C GLU A 88 12.54 12.06 -11.93
N VAL A 89 11.30 11.85 -12.35
CA VAL A 89 10.20 12.80 -12.10
C VAL A 89 9.95 12.95 -10.60
N GLY A 90 9.95 11.84 -9.85
CA GLY A 90 9.79 11.85 -8.40
C GLY A 90 10.93 12.58 -7.69
N TRP A 91 12.16 12.37 -8.14
CA TRP A 91 13.36 13.04 -7.66
C TRP A 91 13.25 14.55 -7.84
N ASN A 92 12.98 15.02 -9.07
CA ASN A 92 12.92 16.47 -9.35
C ASN A 92 11.78 17.20 -8.64
N ASN A 93 10.70 16.49 -8.28
CA ASN A 93 9.53 17.11 -7.65
C ASN A 93 9.58 17.14 -6.10
N THR A 94 10.46 16.37 -5.46
CA THR A 94 10.36 16.13 -4.00
C THR A 94 11.66 16.38 -3.22
N ASN A 95 11.91 17.62 -2.82
CA ASN A 95 13.15 18.00 -2.09
C ASN A 95 13.32 17.32 -0.72
N SER A 96 12.24 17.12 0.05
CA SER A 96 12.33 16.47 1.36
C SER A 96 12.69 14.99 1.24
N ALA A 97 12.06 14.27 0.31
CA ALA A 97 12.37 12.86 0.05
C ALA A 97 13.79 12.68 -0.49
N ARG A 98 14.28 13.59 -1.34
CA ARG A 98 15.69 13.60 -1.79
C ARG A 98 16.65 13.62 -0.61
N THR A 99 16.45 14.55 0.33
CA THR A 99 17.34 14.72 1.48
C THR A 99 17.38 13.47 2.37
N ASP A 100 16.23 12.84 2.60
CA ASP A 100 16.13 11.59 3.36
C ASP A 100 16.80 10.43 2.64
N ILE A 101 16.64 10.34 1.31
CA ILE A 101 17.27 9.29 0.49
C ILE A 101 18.79 9.45 0.46
N GLU A 102 19.30 10.66 0.22
CA GLU A 102 20.73 10.96 0.19
C GLU A 102 21.41 10.61 1.53
N ARG A 103 20.76 10.94 2.65
CA ARG A 103 21.24 10.58 3.99
C ARG A 103 21.24 9.06 4.23
N ASN A 104 20.14 8.39 3.92
CA ASN A 104 19.97 6.97 4.25
C ASN A 104 20.77 6.03 3.33
N LEU A 105 20.93 6.39 2.05
CA LEU A 105 21.67 5.59 1.06
C LEU A 105 23.12 6.07 0.88
N ASN A 106 23.52 7.15 1.54
CA ASN A 106 24.85 7.75 1.46
C ASN A 106 25.30 7.98 0.00
N CYS A 107 24.45 8.63 -0.79
CA CYS A 107 24.65 8.95 -2.21
C CYS A 107 24.26 10.42 -2.47
N CYS A 108 24.65 10.99 -3.61
CA CYS A 108 24.32 12.38 -3.97
C CYS A 108 23.97 12.52 -5.45
N GLY A 109 22.93 13.31 -5.73
CA GLY A 109 22.45 13.53 -7.09
C GLY A 109 21.76 12.28 -7.67
N PHE A 110 20.91 12.49 -8.68
CA PHE A 110 20.17 11.37 -9.28
C PHE A 110 21.07 10.55 -10.21
N ARG A 111 21.42 11.09 -11.38
CA ARG A 111 22.27 10.41 -12.39
C ARG A 111 23.73 10.82 -12.33
N VAL A 112 24.00 12.06 -11.93
CA VAL A 112 25.32 12.68 -11.91
C VAL A 112 25.55 13.28 -10.54
N PHE A 113 26.75 13.09 -10.01
CA PHE A 113 27.22 13.77 -8.82
C PHE A 113 27.72 15.16 -9.20
N ASP A 114 27.12 16.21 -8.63
CA ASP A 114 27.61 17.59 -8.76
C ASP A 114 28.23 18.04 -7.43
N PRO A 115 29.55 18.32 -7.36
CA PRO A 115 30.21 18.79 -6.15
C PRO A 115 29.81 20.22 -5.75
N ASN A 116 29.16 20.99 -6.64
CA ASN A 116 28.69 22.34 -6.34
C ASN A 116 27.28 22.37 -5.72
N GLU A 117 26.52 21.28 -5.82
CA GLU A 117 25.22 21.17 -5.14
C GLU A 117 25.40 20.80 -3.66
N THR A 118 24.48 21.26 -2.82
CA THR A 118 24.46 20.88 -1.40
C THR A 118 23.83 19.51 -1.24
N CYS A 119 24.57 18.56 -0.69
CA CYS A 119 24.08 17.22 -0.37
C CYS A 119 24.21 16.95 1.14
N SER A 120 23.21 16.29 1.72
CA SER A 120 23.14 16.05 3.17
C SER A 120 23.77 14.73 3.63
N SER A 121 24.43 13.98 2.75
CA SER A 121 25.04 12.67 3.04
C SER A 121 26.45 12.79 3.63
N ASP A 122 26.92 11.74 4.31
CA ASP A 122 28.25 11.72 4.90
C ASP A 122 29.36 11.61 3.84
N CYS A 123 29.10 10.92 2.72
CA CYS A 123 30.06 10.78 1.62
C CYS A 123 30.43 12.12 0.97
N PHE A 124 29.56 13.14 1.11
CA PHE A 124 29.77 14.45 0.50
C PHE A 124 31.01 15.14 1.07
N ARG A 125 31.28 14.94 2.36
CA ARG A 125 32.47 15.48 3.05
C ARG A 125 33.79 14.96 2.47
N SER A 126 33.77 13.74 1.94
CA SER A 126 34.92 13.10 1.30
C SER A 126 35.01 13.34 -0.21
N HIS A 127 34.05 14.05 -0.82
CA HIS A 127 33.91 14.23 -2.27
C HIS A 127 33.94 12.93 -3.09
N GLN A 128 33.60 11.79 -2.46
CA GLN A 128 33.59 10.45 -3.07
C GLN A 128 32.18 9.85 -3.03
N CYS A 129 31.17 10.64 -3.42
CA CYS A 129 29.80 10.14 -3.52
C CYS A 129 29.54 9.50 -4.87
N GLN A 130 28.71 8.46 -4.86
CA GLN A 130 28.13 7.87 -6.05
C GLN A 130 26.73 8.46 -6.31
N PRO A 131 26.26 8.46 -7.57
CA PRO A 131 24.90 8.85 -7.91
C PRO A 131 23.87 7.88 -7.32
N CYS A 132 22.71 8.40 -6.92
CA CYS A 132 21.66 7.61 -6.25
C CYS A 132 20.83 6.74 -7.20
N ALA A 133 20.69 7.11 -8.48
CA ALA A 133 19.86 6.40 -9.46
C ALA A 133 20.12 4.88 -9.55
N PRO A 134 21.36 4.38 -9.71
CA PRO A 134 21.60 2.93 -9.82
C PRO A 134 21.15 2.17 -8.57
N ILE A 135 21.35 2.75 -7.39
CA ILE A 135 20.96 2.17 -6.11
C ILE A 135 19.42 2.11 -6.03
N ILE A 136 18.75 3.24 -6.28
CA ILE A 136 17.28 3.33 -6.17
C ILE A 136 16.60 2.44 -7.22
N GLU A 137 17.10 2.39 -8.45
CA GLU A 137 16.53 1.58 -9.54
C GLU A 137 16.60 0.09 -9.24
N GLU A 138 17.71 -0.40 -8.68
CA GLU A 138 17.84 -1.81 -8.30
C GLU A 138 16.85 -2.18 -7.18
N TYR A 139 16.83 -1.40 -6.09
CA TYR A 139 15.94 -1.65 -4.96
C TYR A 139 14.46 -1.53 -5.36
N SER A 140 14.08 -0.48 -6.08
CA SER A 140 12.69 -0.28 -6.48
C SER A 140 12.21 -1.36 -7.45
N GLY A 141 13.07 -1.85 -8.35
CA GLY A 141 12.70 -2.94 -9.25
C GLY A 141 12.41 -4.25 -8.50
N MET A 142 13.24 -4.57 -7.50
CA MET A 142 13.01 -5.73 -6.63
C MET A 142 11.71 -5.58 -5.83
N VAL A 143 11.51 -4.43 -5.20
CA VAL A 143 10.34 -4.14 -4.36
C VAL A 143 9.05 -4.15 -5.18
N LEU A 144 9.03 -3.54 -6.38
CA LEU A 144 7.86 -3.51 -7.26
C LEU A 144 7.41 -4.92 -7.65
N ARG A 145 8.35 -5.80 -7.99
CA ARG A 145 8.03 -7.20 -8.32
C ARG A 145 7.50 -7.96 -7.13
N PHE A 146 8.12 -7.78 -5.96
CA PHE A 146 7.69 -8.44 -4.73
C PHE A 146 6.29 -7.98 -4.28
N VAL A 147 6.07 -6.66 -4.20
CA VAL A 147 4.78 -6.06 -3.81
C VAL A 147 3.71 -6.37 -4.84
N GLY A 148 4.03 -6.30 -6.14
CA GLY A 148 3.10 -6.68 -7.21
C GLY A 148 2.68 -8.14 -7.10
N GLY A 149 3.61 -9.06 -6.78
CA GLY A 149 3.29 -10.47 -6.54
C GLY A 149 2.37 -10.68 -5.32
N ILE A 150 2.66 -10.01 -4.20
CA ILE A 150 1.84 -10.07 -2.98
C ILE A 150 0.44 -9.50 -3.24
N GLY A 151 0.34 -8.35 -3.90
CA GLY A 151 -0.93 -7.72 -4.22
C GLY A 151 -1.79 -8.62 -5.12
N LEU A 152 -1.18 -9.26 -6.12
CA LEU A 152 -1.86 -10.21 -7.00
C LEU A 152 -2.38 -11.43 -6.22
N PHE A 153 -1.57 -12.00 -5.31
CA PHE A 153 -2.00 -13.08 -4.41
C PHE A 153 -3.22 -12.67 -3.57
N PHE A 154 -3.18 -11.49 -2.94
CA PHE A 154 -4.30 -11.01 -2.15
C PHE A 154 -5.55 -10.75 -3.01
N SER A 155 -5.41 -10.27 -4.25
CA SER A 155 -6.55 -10.08 -5.15
C SER A 155 -7.26 -11.40 -5.46
N PHE A 156 -6.54 -12.53 -5.53
CA PHE A 156 -7.18 -13.85 -5.63
C PHE A 156 -7.92 -14.26 -4.35
N THR A 157 -7.44 -13.87 -3.17
CA THR A 157 -8.19 -14.11 -1.93
C THR A 157 -9.45 -13.23 -1.84
N GLU A 158 -9.41 -12.01 -2.38
CA GLU A 158 -10.55 -11.09 -2.41
C GLU A 158 -11.66 -11.58 -3.33
N ILE A 159 -11.34 -12.11 -4.52
CA ILE A 159 -12.36 -12.67 -5.42
C ILE A 159 -13.07 -13.87 -4.78
N LEU A 160 -12.34 -14.71 -4.02
CA LEU A 160 -12.96 -15.77 -3.21
C LEU A 160 -13.86 -15.17 -2.12
N GLY A 161 -13.45 -14.08 -1.48
CA GLY A 161 -14.27 -13.35 -0.51
C GLY A 161 -15.58 -12.79 -1.11
N VAL A 162 -15.51 -12.20 -2.30
CA VAL A 162 -16.68 -11.73 -3.05
C VAL A 162 -17.61 -12.89 -3.39
N TRP A 163 -17.06 -14.00 -3.91
CA TRP A 163 -17.83 -15.20 -4.23
C TRP A 163 -18.51 -15.82 -3.01
N LEU A 164 -17.79 -15.94 -1.89
CA LEU A 164 -18.33 -16.44 -0.61
C LEU A 164 -19.45 -15.54 -0.09
N THR A 165 -19.26 -14.21 -0.16
CA THR A 165 -20.28 -13.24 0.25
C THR A 165 -21.53 -13.34 -0.61
N TYR A 166 -21.37 -13.45 -1.93
CA TYR A 166 -22.47 -13.66 -2.87
C TYR A 166 -23.25 -14.94 -2.54
N ARG A 167 -22.53 -16.06 -2.35
CA ARG A 167 -23.14 -17.34 -1.98
C ARG A 167 -23.88 -17.26 -0.65
N TYR A 168 -23.26 -16.69 0.39
CA TYR A 168 -23.84 -16.52 1.72
C TYR A 168 -25.12 -15.67 1.67
N ARG A 169 -25.09 -14.58 0.89
CA ARG A 169 -26.26 -13.72 0.69
C ARG A 169 -27.44 -14.47 0.04
N ASN A 170 -27.15 -15.33 -0.93
CA ASN A 170 -28.16 -16.14 -1.62
C ASN A 170 -28.65 -17.36 -0.81
N GLN A 171 -28.06 -17.64 0.36
CA GLN A 171 -28.62 -18.63 1.27
C GLN A 171 -29.83 -18.04 1.98
N LYS A 172 -30.96 -18.75 1.93
CA LYS A 172 -32.16 -18.38 2.69
C LYS A 172 -31.84 -18.42 4.18
N ASP A 173 -32.21 -17.37 4.91
CA ASP A 173 -32.09 -17.34 6.36
C ASP A 173 -33.00 -18.42 6.98
N PRO A 174 -32.47 -19.48 7.61
CA PRO A 174 -33.29 -20.51 8.23
C PRO A 174 -34.05 -20.00 9.47
N ARG A 175 -33.76 -18.79 9.95
CA ARG A 175 -34.47 -18.14 11.07
C ARG A 175 -35.57 -17.18 10.62
N ALA A 176 -35.69 -16.89 9.32
CA ALA A 176 -36.79 -16.09 8.82
C ALA A 176 -38.09 -16.89 8.95
N ASN A 177 -38.86 -16.58 10.00
CA ASN A 177 -40.15 -17.19 10.28
C ASN A 177 -41.06 -17.04 9.05
N PRO A 178 -41.52 -18.13 8.41
CA PRO A 178 -42.35 -18.05 7.20
C PRO A 178 -43.71 -17.39 7.43
N SER A 179 -44.09 -17.16 8.70
CA SER A 179 -45.35 -16.56 9.14
C SER A 179 -45.28 -15.05 9.44
N ALA A 180 -44.14 -14.37 9.22
CA ALA A 180 -44.01 -12.92 9.39
C ALA A 180 -44.37 -12.11 8.12
N PHE A 181 -44.82 -12.79 7.06
CA PHE A 181 -45.43 -12.18 5.87
C PHE A 181 -46.96 -12.37 5.93
N LEU A 182 -47.61 -11.77 6.91
CA LEU A 182 -49.04 -11.47 6.91
C LEU A 182 -49.23 -10.03 7.40
#